data_AF-A0A072N2F3-F1
#
_entry.id   AF-A0A072N2F3-F1
#
_cell.length_a   1.000
_cell.length_b   1.000
_cell.length_c   1.000
_cell.angle_alpha   90.00
_cell.angle_beta   90.00
_cell.angle_gamma   90.00
#
_symmetry.space_group_name_H-M   'P 1'
#
loop_
_entity.id
_entity.type
_entity.pdbx_description
1 polymer ?
#
loop_
_entity_poly.entity_id
_entity_poly.type
_entity_poly.pdbx_seq_one_letter_code
_entity_poly.pdbx_strand_id
1 'polypeptide(L)'
;MGWYRDINAILEHESETSLAYLYGHQLEQLSHLSNRPPRLRGAWLRLVIFLYQALNCTGFRASLPLKGRATSFLFFAGTVNQRRSLQTTLRALVSAGKDTVAVATKSAMNTEEEGGQYVKLALRPVDLVLVLVLLIRRGPRLYRELKKLHPAALNWYFNCFCEAYIYLVYFYRLLRLAKPEYVVTANDHNVSNRCFLAVAHYLGIKTVYMQHASVSPLFPALSVDYAFLDGLYAFKMYQQCETNRHADAPYLHRETTVFFSGQKKPITRCRRSGEPVVGVALNLLDHQENAIAFIQSLVEAGLMVRLRWHPSLSERHVRAYLEAFENHDQVSISDARSESVSAFLSSVSCLVAGNSSIHLEAALAGVKPIYYEVTSSDIPDYYGFVRQGLASEASSTDQVVSIAKSDHDTYLPDPDAVRYYSSTYLTEWDGHEGELVADVLMRLESEQSIQCPQTRIGKYLSDGKIVGLE
;
A
#
# COMPACT_ATOMS: atom_id res chain seq x y z
N MET A 1 6.09 36.26 -7.40
CA MET A 1 6.76 34.94 -7.46
C MET A 1 6.71 34.20 -6.12
N GLY A 2 5.58 34.18 -5.40
CA GLY A 2 5.49 33.50 -4.10
C GLY A 2 5.62 31.98 -4.21
N TRP A 3 4.86 31.37 -5.14
CA TRP A 3 4.84 29.91 -5.32
C TRP A 3 6.23 29.28 -5.55
N TYR A 4 7.11 29.93 -6.31
CA TYR A 4 8.43 29.37 -6.64
C TYR A 4 9.36 29.38 -5.43
N ARG A 5 9.31 30.46 -4.62
CA ARG A 5 10.03 30.54 -3.36
C ARG A 5 9.55 29.46 -2.40
N ASP A 6 8.23 29.29 -2.30
CA ASP A 6 7.62 28.34 -1.39
C ASP A 6 7.93 26.88 -1.79
N ILE A 7 7.84 26.54 -3.08
CA ILE A 7 8.25 25.21 -3.57
C ILE A 7 9.76 24.97 -3.39
N ASN A 8 10.61 25.98 -3.58
CA ASN A 8 12.04 25.82 -3.28
C ASN A 8 12.29 25.58 -1.80
N ALA A 9 11.57 26.25 -0.91
CA ALA A 9 11.68 25.99 0.53
C ALA A 9 11.28 24.55 0.87
N ILE A 10 10.24 23.99 0.21
CA ILE A 10 9.92 22.56 0.32
C ILE A 10 11.11 21.71 -0.16
N LEU A 11 11.65 21.99 -1.34
CA LEU A 11 12.75 21.23 -1.95
C LEU A 11 14.12 21.40 -1.25
N GLU A 12 14.25 22.39 -0.37
CA GLU A 12 15.41 22.56 0.53
C GLU A 12 15.37 21.58 1.70
N HIS A 13 14.18 21.13 2.11
CA HIS A 13 13.98 20.18 3.21
C HIS A 13 13.65 18.76 2.74
N GLU A 14 12.95 18.62 1.63
CA GLU A 14 12.66 17.35 0.97
C GLU A 14 13.09 17.44 -0.49
N SER A 15 14.35 17.07 -0.75
CA SER A 15 14.93 17.07 -2.09
C SER A 15 14.14 16.20 -3.07
N GLU A 16 14.35 16.39 -4.37
CA GLU A 16 13.74 15.55 -5.39
C GLU A 16 14.12 14.06 -5.22
N THR A 17 15.32 13.76 -4.70
CA THR A 17 15.78 12.40 -4.35
C THR A 17 15.02 11.81 -3.16
N SER A 18 14.75 12.63 -2.13
CA SER A 18 13.94 12.23 -0.97
C SER A 18 12.46 12.03 -1.33
N LEU A 19 11.89 12.93 -2.13
CA LEU A 19 10.51 12.81 -2.61
C LEU A 19 10.33 11.58 -3.52
N ALA A 20 11.34 11.25 -4.34
CA ALA A 20 11.40 10.02 -5.12
C ALA A 20 12.06 8.86 -4.35
N TYR A 21 11.65 8.70 -3.08
CA TYR A 21 12.28 7.86 -2.07
C TYR A 21 12.79 6.49 -2.56
N LEU A 22 11.92 5.70 -3.21
CA LEU A 22 12.30 4.35 -3.67
C LEU A 22 13.47 4.37 -4.67
N TYR A 23 13.52 5.39 -5.53
CA TYR A 23 14.57 5.54 -6.54
C TYR A 23 15.81 6.24 -6.00
N GLY A 24 15.64 7.16 -5.06
CA GLY A 24 16.74 7.93 -4.44
C GLY A 24 17.50 7.15 -3.37
N HIS A 25 16.81 6.34 -2.56
CA HIS A 25 17.38 5.73 -1.36
C HIS A 25 17.36 4.20 -1.36
N GLN A 26 16.40 3.57 -2.06
CA GLN A 26 16.16 2.13 -1.94
C GLN A 26 16.42 1.34 -3.23
N LEU A 27 16.93 1.99 -4.28
CA LEU A 27 17.03 1.38 -5.61
C LEU A 27 17.87 0.10 -5.61
N GLU A 28 18.97 0.08 -4.86
CA GLU A 28 19.90 -1.07 -4.79
C GLU A 28 19.33 -2.22 -3.97
N GLN A 29 18.50 -1.92 -2.96
CA GLN A 29 17.86 -2.91 -2.09
C GLN A 29 16.64 -3.56 -2.74
N LEU A 30 16.06 -2.92 -3.76
CA LEU A 30 14.87 -3.38 -4.47
C LEU A 30 15.27 -4.12 -5.75
N SER A 31 15.49 -5.42 -5.62
CA SER A 31 15.88 -6.34 -6.72
C SER A 31 14.99 -6.20 -7.98
N HIS A 32 13.69 -5.98 -7.81
CA HIS A 32 12.77 -5.80 -8.93
C HIS A 32 12.97 -4.49 -9.71
N LEU A 33 13.52 -3.44 -9.09
CA LEU A 33 13.87 -2.17 -9.74
C LEU A 33 15.28 -2.19 -10.32
N SER A 34 16.22 -2.89 -9.66
CA SER A 34 17.61 -2.98 -10.10
C SER A 34 17.83 -4.04 -11.19
N ASN A 35 17.15 -5.18 -11.13
CA ASN A 35 17.34 -6.30 -12.07
C ASN A 35 16.48 -6.21 -13.33
N ARG A 36 15.48 -5.33 -13.36
CA ARG A 36 14.60 -5.12 -14.52
C ARG A 36 14.71 -3.68 -15.02
N PRO A 37 15.85 -3.31 -15.61
CA PRO A 37 16.01 -1.98 -16.17
C PRO A 37 14.93 -1.73 -17.22
N PRO A 38 14.37 -0.52 -17.24
CA PRO A 38 13.25 -0.26 -18.10
C PRO A 38 13.66 -0.21 -19.58
N ARG A 39 12.68 -0.40 -20.48
CA ARG A 39 12.90 -0.51 -21.93
C ARG A 39 13.58 0.73 -22.53
N LEU A 40 13.11 1.93 -22.15
CA LEU A 40 13.66 3.20 -22.60
C LEU A 40 14.67 3.72 -21.58
N ARG A 41 15.94 3.88 -21.96
CA ARG A 41 17.03 4.28 -21.06
C ARG A 41 17.66 5.60 -21.49
N GLY A 42 18.33 6.26 -20.56
CA GLY A 42 19.02 7.52 -20.78
C GLY A 42 18.17 8.71 -20.34
N ALA A 43 18.82 9.67 -19.68
CA ALA A 43 18.15 10.82 -19.06
C ALA A 43 17.33 11.66 -20.05
N TRP A 44 17.76 11.77 -21.32
CA TRP A 44 16.99 12.47 -22.35
C TRP A 44 15.66 11.79 -22.67
N LEU A 45 15.67 10.49 -22.96
CA LEU A 45 14.43 9.74 -23.22
C LEU A 45 13.51 9.76 -22.00
N ARG A 46 14.10 9.68 -20.81
CA ARG A 46 13.37 9.82 -19.54
C ARG A 46 12.74 11.21 -19.40
N LEU A 47 13.45 12.27 -19.76
CA LEU A 47 12.91 13.62 -19.77
C LEU A 47 11.73 13.76 -20.74
N VAL A 48 11.80 13.14 -21.92
CA VAL A 48 10.67 13.10 -22.87
C VAL A 48 9.45 12.39 -22.28
N ILE A 49 9.65 11.26 -21.60
CA ILE A 49 8.58 10.54 -20.87
C ILE A 49 7.94 11.46 -19.83
N PHE A 50 8.75 12.18 -19.04
CA PHE A 50 8.25 13.14 -18.06
C PHE A 50 7.42 14.25 -18.70
N LEU A 51 7.89 14.86 -19.79
CA LEU A 51 7.14 15.90 -20.50
C LEU A 51 5.81 15.37 -21.05
N TYR A 52 5.82 14.15 -21.59
CA TYR A 52 4.61 13.47 -22.05
C TYR A 52 3.63 13.21 -20.88
N GLN A 53 4.11 12.76 -19.73
CA GLN A 53 3.30 12.59 -18.52
C GLN A 53 2.70 13.93 -18.06
N ALA A 54 3.49 15.01 -18.01
CA ALA A 54 3.02 16.33 -17.63
C ALA A 54 1.90 16.82 -18.56
N LEU A 55 2.07 16.67 -19.88
CA LEU A 55 1.07 17.00 -20.89
C LEU A 55 -0.20 16.15 -20.75
N ASN A 56 -0.06 14.84 -20.57
CA ASN A 56 -1.19 13.93 -20.37
C ASN A 56 -1.99 14.19 -19.08
N CYS A 57 -1.39 14.87 -18.10
CA CYS A 57 -2.07 15.30 -16.89
C CYS A 57 -2.79 16.63 -17.07
N THR A 58 -2.65 17.34 -18.19
CA THR A 58 -3.34 18.62 -18.42
C THR A 58 -4.82 18.41 -18.75
N GLY A 59 -5.67 19.29 -18.24
CA GLY A 59 -7.11 19.29 -18.52
C GLY A 59 -7.70 20.68 -18.48
N PHE A 60 -8.49 21.04 -19.51
CA PHE A 60 -9.10 22.36 -19.64
C PHE A 60 -10.29 22.61 -18.69
N ARG A 61 -10.87 21.56 -18.09
CA ARG A 61 -12.11 21.63 -17.29
C ARG A 61 -11.98 21.12 -15.85
N ALA A 62 -10.78 21.16 -15.26
CA ALA A 62 -10.60 20.77 -13.86
C ALA A 62 -10.94 21.92 -12.89
N SER A 63 -12.22 22.29 -12.82
CA SER A 63 -12.73 22.98 -11.64
C SER A 63 -13.04 21.93 -10.59
N LEU A 64 -12.21 21.84 -9.54
CA LEU A 64 -12.71 21.23 -8.31
C LEU A 64 -13.95 22.02 -7.86
N PRO A 65 -15.06 21.35 -7.50
CA PRO A 65 -16.22 22.01 -6.93
C PRO A 65 -15.92 22.43 -5.48
N LEU A 66 -14.92 23.29 -5.28
CA LEU A 66 -14.66 23.91 -3.99
C LEU A 66 -15.73 24.98 -3.78
N LYS A 67 -16.80 24.63 -3.05
CA LYS A 67 -17.96 25.49 -2.76
C LYS A 67 -17.65 26.62 -1.76
N GLY A 68 -16.53 27.32 -1.91
CA GLY A 68 -16.17 28.50 -1.11
C GLY A 68 -16.01 28.30 0.41
N ARG A 69 -16.27 27.10 0.95
CA ARG A 69 -16.04 26.71 2.34
C ARG A 69 -14.70 25.98 2.47
N ALA A 70 -14.04 26.17 3.61
CA ALA A 70 -12.88 25.39 3.99
C ALA A 70 -13.27 23.91 4.05
N THR A 71 -12.40 23.03 3.56
CA THR A 71 -12.63 21.58 3.60
C THR A 71 -12.13 21.05 4.95
N SER A 72 -12.82 20.11 5.59
CA SER A 72 -12.28 19.43 6.78
C SER A 72 -11.19 18.44 6.39
N PHE A 73 -11.51 17.52 5.45
CA PHE A 73 -10.62 16.43 5.05
C PHE A 73 -10.38 16.40 3.54
N LEU A 74 -9.11 16.33 3.13
CA LEU A 74 -8.74 16.13 1.73
C LEU A 74 -8.00 14.81 1.54
N PHE A 75 -8.58 13.89 0.78
CA PHE A 75 -8.05 12.57 0.49
C PHE A 75 -7.27 12.55 -0.83
N PHE A 76 -6.14 11.83 -0.87
CA PHE A 76 -5.41 11.57 -2.10
C PHE A 76 -5.14 10.07 -2.33
N ALA A 77 -5.43 9.60 -3.55
CA ALA A 77 -5.11 8.24 -3.99
C ALA A 77 -4.35 8.23 -5.33
N GLY A 78 -3.14 7.67 -5.33
CA GLY A 78 -2.32 7.46 -6.52
C GLY A 78 -2.60 6.16 -7.27
N THR A 79 -3.26 5.18 -6.64
CA THR A 79 -3.57 3.86 -7.22
C THR A 79 -4.96 3.38 -6.81
N VAL A 80 -5.47 2.35 -7.50
CA VAL A 80 -6.78 1.72 -7.17
C VAL A 80 -6.76 1.12 -5.76
N ASN A 81 -5.66 0.49 -5.35
CA ASN A 81 -5.54 -0.09 -4.01
C ASN A 81 -5.59 0.99 -2.91
N GLN A 82 -4.87 2.10 -3.10
CA GLN A 82 -4.95 3.25 -2.20
C GLN A 82 -6.37 3.83 -2.14
N ARG A 83 -7.05 3.95 -3.28
CA ARG A 83 -8.44 4.42 -3.31
C ARG A 83 -9.34 3.50 -2.51
N ARG A 84 -9.27 2.19 -2.75
CA ARG A 84 -10.07 1.18 -2.03
C ARG A 84 -9.87 1.23 -0.52
N SER A 85 -8.62 1.39 -0.05
CA SER A 85 -8.34 1.50 1.40
C SER A 85 -8.85 2.78 2.06
N LEU A 86 -9.00 3.87 1.29
CA LEU A 86 -9.51 5.15 1.80
C LEU A 86 -11.04 5.27 1.69
N GLN A 87 -11.66 4.46 0.82
CA GLN A 87 -13.03 4.63 0.36
C GLN A 87 -14.09 4.49 1.47
N THR A 88 -13.89 3.56 2.40
CA THR A 88 -14.82 3.30 3.51
C THR A 88 -14.81 4.45 4.51
N THR A 89 -13.62 4.93 4.91
CA THR A 89 -13.45 6.12 5.75
C THR A 89 -14.02 7.37 5.10
N LEU A 90 -13.74 7.60 3.81
CA LEU A 90 -14.31 8.72 3.07
C LEU A 90 -15.85 8.71 3.11
N ARG A 91 -16.47 7.55 2.86
CA ARG A 91 -17.93 7.40 2.91
C ARG A 91 -18.49 7.66 4.30
N ALA A 92 -17.84 7.17 5.34
CA ALA A 92 -18.26 7.38 6.72
C ALA A 92 -18.22 8.88 7.09
N LEU A 93 -17.15 9.60 6.73
CA LEU A 93 -17.04 11.04 6.95
C LEU A 93 -18.10 11.84 6.17
N VAL A 94 -18.32 11.51 4.89
CA VAL A 94 -19.36 12.15 4.07
C VAL A 94 -20.74 11.90 4.67
N SER A 95 -21.02 10.68 5.12
CA SER A 95 -22.31 10.30 5.73
C SER A 95 -22.54 11.02 7.06
N ALA A 96 -21.47 11.31 7.80
CA ALA A 96 -21.49 12.14 9.00
C ALA A 96 -21.57 13.66 8.72
N GLY A 97 -21.71 14.06 7.45
CA GLY A 97 -21.87 15.46 7.05
C GLY A 97 -20.58 16.27 7.06
N LYS A 98 -19.41 15.63 7.09
CA LYS A 98 -18.12 16.33 7.04
C LYS A 98 -17.82 16.86 5.65
N ASP A 99 -17.23 18.05 5.58
CA ASP A 99 -16.80 18.65 4.32
C ASP A 99 -15.53 17.94 3.82
N THR A 100 -15.69 17.00 2.89
CA THR A 100 -14.58 16.20 2.35
C THR A 100 -14.36 16.41 0.86
N VAL A 101 -13.10 16.40 0.43
CA VAL A 101 -12.72 16.38 -0.98
C VAL A 101 -11.79 15.19 -1.22
N ALA A 102 -12.02 14.42 -2.27
CA ALA A 102 -11.12 13.33 -2.64
C ALA A 102 -10.56 13.53 -4.04
N VAL A 103 -9.25 13.31 -4.20
CA VAL A 103 -8.53 13.46 -5.46
C VAL A 103 -7.81 12.18 -5.81
N ALA A 104 -7.84 11.80 -7.08
CA ALA A 104 -7.19 10.60 -7.58
C ALA A 104 -6.44 10.83 -8.90
N THR A 105 -5.35 10.08 -9.11
CA THR A 105 -4.67 10.03 -10.41
C THR A 105 -5.52 9.28 -11.44
N LYS A 106 -5.21 9.43 -12.74
CA LYS A 106 -5.91 8.69 -13.81
C LYS A 106 -5.85 7.16 -13.60
N SER A 107 -4.72 6.64 -13.12
CA SER A 107 -4.52 5.21 -12.88
C SER A 107 -5.31 4.66 -11.68
N ALA A 108 -5.76 5.52 -10.77
CA ALA A 108 -6.58 5.13 -9.62
C ALA A 108 -8.09 5.10 -9.94
N MET A 109 -8.48 5.70 -11.07
CA MET A 109 -9.87 5.75 -11.54
C MET A 109 -10.14 4.52 -12.44
N ASN A 110 -10.88 3.54 -11.93
CA ASN A 110 -11.42 2.43 -12.72
C ASN A 110 -12.93 2.64 -12.93
N THR A 111 -13.42 2.40 -14.16
CA THR A 111 -14.83 2.36 -14.64
C THR A 111 -15.79 3.47 -14.19
N GLU A 112 -16.77 3.79 -15.06
CA GLU A 112 -17.65 4.96 -14.93
C GLU A 112 -18.55 4.94 -13.66
N GLU A 113 -18.75 3.79 -13.02
CA GLU A 113 -19.66 3.62 -11.87
C GLU A 113 -19.13 4.11 -10.52
N GLU A 114 -17.80 4.27 -10.34
CA GLU A 114 -17.20 4.65 -9.04
C GLU A 114 -16.70 6.12 -9.01
N GLY A 115 -16.88 6.86 -10.10
CA GLY A 115 -16.29 8.21 -10.31
C GLY A 115 -16.95 9.37 -9.55
N GLY A 116 -18.02 9.13 -8.78
CA GLY A 116 -18.80 10.20 -8.16
C GLY A 116 -18.11 10.93 -7.00
N GLN A 117 -17.20 10.26 -6.29
CA GLN A 117 -16.60 10.82 -5.05
C GLN A 117 -15.18 11.35 -5.23
N TYR A 118 -14.45 10.89 -6.26
CA TYR A 118 -13.08 11.31 -6.51
C TYR A 118 -12.99 12.25 -7.71
N VAL A 119 -12.38 13.41 -7.50
CA VAL A 119 -12.04 14.33 -8.58
C VAL A 119 -10.72 13.90 -9.20
N LYS A 120 -10.71 13.77 -10.53
CA LYS A 120 -9.49 13.45 -11.26
C LYS A 120 -8.46 14.58 -11.13
N LEU A 121 -7.23 14.21 -10.80
CA LEU A 121 -6.08 15.10 -10.85
C LEU A 121 -5.89 15.62 -12.28
N ALA A 122 -5.89 16.94 -12.43
CA ALA A 122 -5.55 17.59 -13.69
C ALA A 122 -4.79 18.90 -13.46
N LEU A 123 -3.75 19.09 -14.27
CA LEU A 123 -2.98 20.33 -14.37
C LEU A 123 -3.72 21.35 -15.24
N ARG A 124 -3.70 22.60 -14.80
CA ARG A 124 -4.09 23.74 -15.65
C ARG A 124 -2.93 24.08 -16.59
N PRO A 125 -3.19 24.76 -17.72
CA PRO A 125 -2.10 25.22 -18.60
C PRO A 125 -1.04 26.06 -17.87
N VAL A 126 -1.46 26.89 -16.91
CA VAL A 126 -0.54 27.65 -16.05
C VAL A 126 0.33 26.71 -15.21
N ASP A 127 -0.23 25.65 -14.62
CA ASP A 127 0.54 24.69 -13.82
C ASP A 127 1.65 24.06 -14.66
N LEU A 128 1.37 23.72 -15.94
CA LEU A 128 2.37 23.16 -16.85
C LEU A 128 3.54 24.15 -17.07
N VAL A 129 3.26 25.45 -17.22
CA VAL A 129 4.31 26.47 -17.33
C VAL A 129 5.16 26.50 -16.04
N LEU A 130 4.54 26.43 -14.86
CA LEU A 130 5.28 26.41 -13.59
C LEU A 130 6.16 25.15 -13.45
N VAL A 131 5.66 23.99 -13.88
CA VAL A 131 6.43 22.73 -13.94
C VAL A 131 7.65 22.88 -14.84
N LEU A 132 7.51 23.50 -16.02
CA LEU A 132 8.63 23.76 -16.92
C LEU A 132 9.65 24.73 -16.32
N VAL A 133 9.19 25.76 -15.60
CA VAL A 133 10.08 26.70 -14.88
C VAL A 133 10.91 25.96 -13.82
N LEU A 134 10.29 25.10 -13.01
CA LEU A 134 11.01 24.27 -12.04
C LEU A 134 12.02 23.36 -12.74
N LEU A 135 11.61 22.66 -13.80
CA LEU A 135 12.49 21.78 -14.56
C LEU A 135 13.71 22.51 -15.12
N ILE A 136 13.54 23.70 -15.71
CA ILE A 136 14.64 24.48 -16.28
C ILE A 136 15.60 24.97 -15.18
N ARG A 137 15.08 25.40 -14.03
CA ARG A 137 15.88 25.99 -12.95
C ARG A 137 16.58 24.93 -12.08
N ARG A 138 15.90 23.83 -11.77
CA ARG A 138 16.36 22.78 -10.83
C ARG A 138 16.90 21.55 -11.55
N GLY A 139 16.38 21.22 -12.73
CA GLY A 139 16.77 20.05 -13.52
C GLY A 139 18.28 19.89 -13.73
N PRO A 140 19.04 20.95 -14.09
CA PRO A 140 20.50 20.84 -14.24
C PRO A 140 21.25 20.54 -12.93
N ARG A 141 20.74 21.00 -11.78
CA ARG A 141 21.30 20.65 -10.45
C ARG A 141 20.98 19.19 -10.14
N LEU A 142 19.72 18.79 -10.23
CA LEU A 142 19.27 17.43 -10.01
C LEU A 142 20.01 16.42 -10.89
N TYR A 143 20.19 16.73 -12.18
CA TYR A 143 20.95 15.89 -13.11
C TYR A 143 22.40 15.69 -12.64
N ARG A 144 23.09 16.76 -12.24
CA ARG A 144 24.47 16.68 -11.75
C ARG A 144 24.58 15.88 -10.46
N GLU A 145 23.62 16.07 -9.55
CA GLU A 145 23.53 15.33 -8.29
C GLU A 145 23.31 13.84 -8.53
N LEU A 146 22.30 13.46 -9.32
CA LEU A 146 22.03 12.06 -9.67
C LEU A 146 23.18 11.43 -10.45
N LYS A 147 23.84 12.17 -11.34
CA LYS A 147 25.02 11.67 -12.06
C LYS A 147 26.15 11.31 -11.10
N LYS A 148 26.29 12.05 -10.00
CA LYS A 148 27.33 11.82 -8.98
C LYS A 148 26.94 10.70 -8.02
N LEU A 149 25.70 10.70 -7.52
CA LEU A 149 25.28 9.82 -6.43
C LEU A 149 24.64 8.51 -6.93
N HIS A 150 23.87 8.55 -8.03
CA HIS A 150 23.05 7.43 -8.49
C HIS A 150 23.02 7.32 -10.03
N PRO A 151 24.15 7.01 -10.70
CA PRO A 151 24.23 7.01 -12.16
C PRO A 151 23.27 6.01 -12.83
N ALA A 152 22.98 4.88 -12.19
CA ALA A 152 21.96 3.93 -12.66
C ALA A 152 20.55 4.53 -12.59
N ALA A 153 20.20 5.16 -11.46
CA ALA A 153 18.91 5.82 -11.27
C ALA A 153 18.70 6.95 -12.27
N LEU A 154 19.73 7.72 -12.59
CA LEU A 154 19.68 8.75 -13.63
C LEU A 154 19.31 8.15 -15.00
N ASN A 155 19.94 7.05 -15.38
CA ASN A 155 19.69 6.45 -16.69
C ASN A 155 18.34 5.75 -16.78
N TRP A 156 17.82 5.23 -15.66
CA TRP A 156 16.62 4.39 -15.67
C TRP A 156 15.36 5.11 -15.17
N TYR A 157 15.50 6.10 -14.30
CA TYR A 157 14.38 6.66 -13.54
C TYR A 157 14.40 8.19 -13.42
N PHE A 158 15.15 8.92 -14.25
CA PHE A 158 15.18 10.40 -14.19
C PHE A 158 13.79 11.04 -14.23
N ASN A 159 12.85 10.47 -14.99
CA ASN A 159 11.47 10.93 -15.04
C ASN A 159 10.78 10.88 -13.67
N CYS A 160 11.03 9.84 -12.88
CA CYS A 160 10.43 9.64 -11.56
C CYS A 160 10.89 10.71 -10.56
N PHE A 161 12.12 11.20 -10.66
CA PHE A 161 12.58 12.34 -9.87
C PHE A 161 11.93 13.66 -10.34
N CYS A 162 11.81 13.86 -11.65
CA CYS A 162 11.15 15.05 -12.21
C CYS A 162 9.64 15.09 -11.92
N GLU A 163 8.98 13.95 -11.74
CA GLU A 163 7.55 13.86 -11.37
C GLU A 163 7.23 14.69 -10.11
N ALA A 164 8.19 14.89 -9.21
CA ALA A 164 8.03 15.77 -8.06
C ALA A 164 7.55 17.17 -8.46
N TYR A 165 8.04 17.72 -9.58
CA TYR A 165 7.65 19.05 -10.03
C TYR A 165 6.17 19.14 -10.40
N ILE A 166 5.60 18.09 -11.02
CA ILE A 166 4.18 18.01 -11.35
C ILE A 166 3.35 18.07 -10.07
N TYR A 167 3.68 17.21 -9.12
CA TYR A 167 2.87 17.03 -7.91
C TYR A 167 3.02 18.20 -6.94
N LEU A 168 4.23 18.76 -6.77
CA LEU A 168 4.43 19.94 -5.93
C LEU A 168 3.62 21.14 -6.43
N VAL A 169 3.64 21.41 -7.74
CA VAL A 169 2.84 22.51 -8.33
C VAL A 169 1.34 22.25 -8.15
N TYR A 170 0.90 21.03 -8.45
CA TYR A 170 -0.51 20.65 -8.34
C TYR A 170 -1.02 20.77 -6.90
N PHE A 171 -0.33 20.14 -5.94
CA PHE A 171 -0.76 20.12 -4.55
C PHE A 171 -0.60 21.48 -3.87
N TYR A 172 0.44 22.25 -4.19
CA TYR A 172 0.57 23.61 -3.67
C TYR A 172 -0.63 24.47 -4.07
N ARG A 173 -1.07 24.39 -5.33
CA ARG A 173 -2.29 25.07 -5.78
C ARG A 173 -3.53 24.50 -5.08
N LEU A 174 -3.70 23.18 -5.07
CA LEU A 174 -4.88 22.52 -4.51
C LEU A 174 -5.08 22.86 -3.03
N LEU A 175 -4.05 22.65 -2.22
CA LEU A 175 -4.11 22.82 -0.77
C LEU A 175 -4.29 24.27 -0.37
N ARG A 176 -3.72 25.23 -1.12
CA ARG A 176 -3.98 26.66 -0.89
C ARG A 176 -5.41 27.10 -1.22
N LEU A 177 -6.06 26.42 -2.17
CA LEU A 177 -7.44 26.70 -2.56
C LEU A 177 -8.44 26.03 -1.62
N ALA A 178 -8.23 24.75 -1.31
CA ALA A 178 -9.11 23.96 -0.47
C ALA A 178 -8.94 24.26 1.03
N LYS A 179 -7.73 24.66 1.44
CA LYS A 179 -7.33 24.91 2.83
C LYS A 179 -7.85 23.84 3.79
N PRO A 180 -7.55 22.55 3.53
CA PRO A 180 -8.06 21.50 4.39
C PRO A 180 -7.43 21.58 5.78
N GLU A 181 -8.17 21.17 6.79
CA GLU A 181 -7.60 20.99 8.13
C GLU A 181 -6.71 19.73 8.17
N TYR A 182 -7.18 18.65 7.54
CA TYR A 182 -6.48 17.38 7.41
C TYR A 182 -6.29 16.97 5.96
N VAL A 183 -5.11 16.44 5.65
CA VAL A 183 -4.87 15.66 4.43
C VAL A 183 -4.70 14.19 4.76
N VAL A 184 -5.31 13.32 3.97
CA VAL A 184 -5.32 11.87 4.20
C VAL A 184 -4.74 11.15 2.98
N THR A 185 -3.73 10.32 3.21
CA THR A 185 -3.06 9.50 2.19
C THR A 185 -2.96 8.05 2.64
N ALA A 186 -3.00 7.14 1.68
CA ALA A 186 -2.81 5.71 1.94
C ALA A 186 -1.38 5.21 1.72
N ASN A 187 -0.47 6.06 1.21
CA ASN A 187 0.90 5.67 0.86
C ASN A 187 1.88 6.78 1.28
N ASP A 188 3.09 6.39 1.65
CA ASP A 188 4.13 7.22 2.24
C ASP A 188 5.43 7.27 1.41
N HIS A 189 5.56 6.45 0.37
CA HIS A 189 6.81 6.28 -0.38
C HIS A 189 6.71 6.65 -1.87
N ASN A 190 5.50 6.72 -2.43
CA ASN A 190 5.30 7.16 -3.81
C ASN A 190 5.51 8.66 -3.96
N VAL A 191 6.13 9.08 -5.07
CA VAL A 191 6.47 10.48 -5.37
C VAL A 191 5.29 11.42 -5.16
N SER A 192 4.12 11.06 -5.68
CA SER A 192 2.90 11.88 -5.58
C SER A 192 2.43 12.05 -4.14
N ASN A 193 2.37 10.96 -3.37
CA ASN A 193 1.95 10.98 -1.97
C ASN A 193 2.97 11.73 -1.09
N ARG A 194 4.27 11.59 -1.35
CA ARG A 194 5.31 12.36 -0.66
C ARG A 194 5.21 13.85 -0.96
N CYS A 195 5.01 14.24 -2.22
CA CYS A 195 4.79 15.64 -2.58
C CYS A 195 3.52 16.21 -1.93
N PHE A 196 2.46 15.39 -1.80
CA PHE A 196 1.24 15.77 -1.12
C PHE A 196 1.47 16.08 0.37
N LEU A 197 2.20 15.20 1.06
CA LEU A 197 2.60 15.39 2.46
C LEU A 197 3.54 16.59 2.63
N ALA A 198 4.59 16.70 1.81
CA ALA A 198 5.57 17.78 1.89
C ALA A 198 4.93 19.17 1.75
N VAL A 199 3.99 19.33 0.81
CA VAL A 199 3.24 20.58 0.65
C VAL A 199 2.32 20.82 1.85
N ALA A 200 1.65 19.78 2.37
CA ALA A 200 0.79 19.92 3.54
C ALA A 200 1.58 20.35 4.78
N HIS A 201 2.76 19.76 5.01
CA HIS A 201 3.66 20.15 6.09
C HIS A 201 4.08 21.61 5.98
N TYR A 202 4.49 22.04 4.78
CA TYR A 202 4.88 23.42 4.50
C TYR A 202 3.74 24.42 4.76
N LEU A 203 2.51 24.03 4.45
CA LEU A 203 1.32 24.86 4.68
C LEU A 203 0.76 24.75 6.11
N GLY A 204 1.37 23.96 6.99
CA GLY A 204 0.90 23.76 8.37
C GLY A 204 -0.38 22.93 8.48
N ILE A 205 -0.72 22.14 7.46
CA ILE A 205 -1.91 21.28 7.42
C ILE A 205 -1.61 19.96 8.14
N LYS A 206 -2.58 19.44 8.90
CA LYS A 206 -2.42 18.16 9.60
C LYS A 206 -2.39 17.00 8.61
N THR A 207 -1.46 16.08 8.81
CA THR A 207 -1.21 14.97 7.90
C THR A 207 -1.61 13.64 8.52
N VAL A 208 -2.32 12.84 7.73
CA VAL A 208 -2.84 11.53 8.13
C VAL A 208 -2.38 10.47 7.15
N TYR A 209 -1.73 9.43 7.66
CA TYR A 209 -1.41 8.21 6.92
C TYR A 209 -2.38 7.08 7.30
N MET A 210 -2.93 6.39 6.30
CA MET A 210 -3.70 5.17 6.48
C MET A 210 -3.00 4.01 5.78
N GLN A 211 -2.64 2.97 6.51
CA GLN A 211 -2.03 1.79 5.91
C GLN A 211 -2.99 1.11 4.91
N HIS A 212 -2.47 0.74 3.74
CA HIS A 212 -3.23 0.04 2.67
C HIS A 212 -2.65 -1.32 2.30
N ALA A 213 -1.42 -1.61 2.73
CA ALA A 213 -0.66 -2.81 2.42
C ALA A 213 0.31 -3.12 3.56
N SER A 214 0.87 -4.34 3.56
CA SER A 214 1.94 -4.71 4.47
C SER A 214 3.14 -3.79 4.31
N VAL A 215 3.73 -3.41 5.44
CA VAL A 215 4.89 -2.52 5.52
C VAL A 215 6.18 -3.31 5.60
N SER A 216 7.30 -2.71 5.21
CA SER A 216 8.61 -3.34 5.30
C SER A 216 9.67 -2.37 5.82
N PRO A 217 10.82 -2.86 6.32
CA PRO A 217 11.92 -2.01 6.78
C PRO A 217 12.56 -1.14 5.69
N LEU A 218 12.16 -1.30 4.43
CA LEU A 218 12.63 -0.47 3.31
C LEU A 218 11.83 0.83 3.20
N PHE A 219 10.69 0.95 3.87
CA PHE A 219 9.81 2.11 3.79
C PHE A 219 10.44 3.33 4.48
N PRO A 220 10.01 4.56 4.14
CA PRO A 220 10.48 5.74 4.86
C PRO A 220 9.99 5.71 6.31
N ALA A 221 10.71 6.42 7.17
CA ALA A 221 10.25 6.73 8.52
C ALA A 221 8.89 7.44 8.49
N LEU A 222 8.01 7.16 9.47
CA LEU A 222 6.76 7.90 9.61
C LEU A 222 7.06 9.38 9.89
N SER A 223 6.38 10.25 9.15
CA SER A 223 6.56 11.70 9.19
C SER A 223 5.22 12.44 9.08
N VAL A 224 4.17 11.85 9.64
CA VAL A 224 2.82 12.42 9.64
C VAL A 224 2.40 12.81 11.05
N ASP A 225 1.34 13.60 11.20
CA ASP A 225 0.78 13.93 12.51
C ASP A 225 0.06 12.70 13.11
N TYR A 226 -0.69 11.98 12.27
CA TYR A 226 -1.48 10.81 12.68
C TYR A 226 -1.28 9.64 11.72
N ALA A 227 -1.07 8.44 12.25
CA ALA A 227 -0.94 7.21 11.46
C ALA A 227 -1.92 6.14 11.92
N PHE A 228 -2.70 5.60 10.99
CA PHE A 228 -3.62 4.49 11.21
C PHE A 228 -3.00 3.22 10.63
N LEU A 229 -2.42 2.40 11.52
CA LEU A 229 -1.75 1.15 11.17
C LEU A 229 -2.69 -0.04 11.39
N ASP A 230 -2.44 -1.14 10.69
CA ASP A 230 -3.31 -2.32 10.77
C ASP A 230 -3.16 -3.02 12.15
N GLY A 231 -1.95 -3.08 12.70
CA GLY A 231 -1.67 -3.68 14.00
C GLY A 231 -0.26 -3.43 14.52
N LEU A 232 0.10 -4.13 15.60
CA LEU A 232 1.39 -3.97 16.29
C LEU A 232 2.59 -4.38 15.41
N TYR A 233 2.43 -5.35 14.51
CA TYR A 233 3.48 -5.71 13.56
C TYR A 233 3.90 -4.50 12.71
N ALA A 234 2.92 -3.80 12.13
CA ALA A 234 3.20 -2.65 11.27
C ALA A 234 3.88 -1.52 12.04
N PHE A 235 3.46 -1.30 13.29
CA PHE A 235 4.13 -0.35 14.18
C PHE A 235 5.60 -0.69 14.40
N LYS A 236 5.90 -1.95 14.73
CA LYS A 236 7.29 -2.41 14.92
C LYS A 236 8.13 -2.32 13.65
N MET A 237 7.55 -2.57 12.48
CA MET A 237 8.23 -2.37 11.20
C MET A 237 8.57 -0.89 10.98
N TYR A 238 7.63 0.02 11.24
CA TYR A 238 7.92 1.44 11.14
C TYR A 238 8.99 1.91 12.14
N GLN A 239 9.02 1.35 13.36
CA GLN A 239 10.12 1.62 14.30
C GLN A 239 11.49 1.28 13.71
N GLN A 240 11.58 0.21 12.91
CA GLN A 240 12.82 -0.12 12.19
C GLN A 240 13.10 0.88 11.07
N CYS A 241 12.06 1.39 10.39
CA CYS A 241 12.19 2.43 9.37
C CYS A 241 12.74 3.77 9.90
N GLU A 242 12.85 3.99 11.22
CA GLU A 242 13.51 5.18 11.76
C GLU A 242 14.96 5.31 11.30
N THR A 243 15.64 4.19 11.03
CA THR A 243 17.01 4.24 10.48
C THR A 243 17.04 4.80 9.06
N ASN A 244 15.89 4.84 8.37
CA ASN A 244 15.75 5.43 7.03
C ASN A 244 15.42 6.92 7.08
N ARG A 245 15.33 7.53 8.28
CA ARG A 245 15.11 8.96 8.44
C ARG A 245 16.32 9.74 7.92
N HIS A 246 16.08 10.73 7.08
CA HIS A 246 17.14 11.56 6.51
C HIS A 246 17.60 12.61 7.53
N ALA A 247 18.90 12.68 7.80
CA ALA A 247 19.48 13.61 8.78
C ALA A 247 19.24 15.10 8.43
N ASP A 248 19.15 15.42 7.14
CA ASP A 248 19.07 16.81 6.65
C ASP A 248 17.64 17.37 6.56
N ALA A 249 16.62 16.65 7.05
CA ALA A 249 15.22 17.04 6.93
C ALA A 249 14.56 17.34 8.29
N PRO A 250 14.93 18.44 8.98
CA PRO A 250 14.54 18.71 10.37
C PRO A 250 13.03 18.87 10.59
N TYR A 251 12.26 19.26 9.56
CA TYR A 251 10.79 19.35 9.64
C TYR A 251 10.09 17.99 9.66
N LEU A 252 10.82 16.90 9.40
CA LEU A 252 10.29 15.55 9.47
C LEU A 252 10.36 14.96 10.90
N HIS A 253 10.99 15.63 11.87
CA HIS A 253 10.92 15.24 13.29
C HIS A 253 9.56 15.64 13.89
N ARG A 254 8.50 15.01 13.39
CA ARG A 254 7.16 15.12 13.94
C ARG A 254 6.91 13.92 14.84
N GLU A 255 6.42 14.20 16.04
CA GLU A 255 5.81 13.16 16.86
C GLU A 255 4.57 12.65 16.13
N THR A 256 4.58 11.38 15.72
CA THR A 256 3.44 10.75 15.08
C THR A 256 2.58 10.10 16.15
N THR A 257 1.29 10.43 16.18
CA THR A 257 0.34 9.67 17.00
C THR A 257 -0.16 8.47 16.19
N VAL A 258 0.05 7.26 16.72
CA VAL A 258 -0.30 6.01 16.04
C VAL A 258 -1.56 5.42 16.63
N PHE A 259 -2.50 5.07 15.75
CA PHE A 259 -3.72 4.35 16.05
C PHE A 259 -3.69 2.98 15.38
N PHE A 260 -4.04 1.93 16.13
CA PHE A 260 -4.27 0.62 15.54
C PHE A 260 -5.73 0.51 15.09
N SER A 261 -5.90 0.28 13.80
CA SER A 261 -7.16 0.46 13.08
C SER A 261 -7.59 -0.77 12.29
N GLY A 262 -6.81 -1.85 12.34
CA GLY A 262 -7.11 -3.09 11.63
C GLY A 262 -6.90 -3.02 10.12
N GLN A 263 -6.96 -4.21 9.52
CA GLN A 263 -6.82 -4.41 8.10
C GLN A 263 -8.13 -4.05 7.37
N LYS A 264 -8.09 -3.05 6.47
CA LYS A 264 -9.29 -2.44 5.84
C LYS A 264 -9.82 -3.16 4.58
N LYS A 265 -9.16 -4.22 4.12
CA LYS A 265 -9.64 -5.00 2.97
C LYS A 265 -10.84 -5.82 3.45
N PRO A 266 -11.94 -5.80 2.69
CA PRO A 266 -13.11 -6.59 3.05
C PRO A 266 -12.78 -8.08 2.92
N ILE A 267 -12.73 -8.79 4.05
CA ILE A 267 -12.57 -10.24 4.11
C ILE A 267 -13.81 -10.82 4.78
N THR A 268 -14.51 -11.70 4.06
CA THR A 268 -15.69 -12.39 4.59
C THR A 268 -15.22 -13.60 5.37
N ARG A 269 -15.63 -13.69 6.65
CA ARG A 269 -15.42 -14.89 7.44
C ARG A 269 -16.30 -16.01 6.93
N CYS A 270 -15.70 -17.17 6.75
CA CYS A 270 -16.38 -18.29 6.13
C CYS A 270 -16.68 -19.34 7.19
N ARG A 271 -17.95 -19.77 7.27
CA ARG A 271 -18.30 -20.96 8.04
C ARG A 271 -18.02 -22.18 7.18
N ARG A 272 -17.22 -23.10 7.70
CA ARG A 272 -16.82 -24.31 6.99
C ARG A 272 -17.98 -25.32 7.00
N SER A 273 -18.28 -25.87 5.83
CA SER A 273 -19.16 -27.03 5.69
C SER A 273 -18.76 -27.77 4.42
N GLY A 274 -18.55 -29.08 4.50
CA GLY A 274 -18.19 -29.92 3.36
C GLY A 274 -16.77 -30.46 3.41
N GLU A 275 -16.37 -31.10 2.32
CA GLU A 275 -15.07 -31.77 2.19
C GLU A 275 -13.89 -30.77 2.24
N PRO A 276 -12.74 -31.18 2.80
CA PRO A 276 -11.57 -30.31 2.89
C PRO A 276 -10.98 -30.03 1.50
N VAL A 277 -11.06 -28.77 1.07
CA VAL A 277 -10.43 -28.27 -0.16
C VAL A 277 -9.17 -27.49 0.20
N VAL A 278 -8.03 -27.86 -0.36
CA VAL A 278 -6.75 -27.18 -0.17
C VAL A 278 -6.61 -26.07 -1.20
N GLY A 279 -6.60 -24.82 -0.74
CA GLY A 279 -6.24 -23.68 -1.58
C GLY A 279 -4.72 -23.62 -1.75
N VAL A 280 -4.23 -23.52 -2.98
CA VAL A 280 -2.81 -23.29 -3.27
C VAL A 280 -2.67 -21.94 -3.97
N ALA A 281 -1.98 -21.00 -3.32
CA ALA A 281 -1.73 -19.66 -3.88
C ALA A 281 -0.27 -19.50 -4.31
N LEU A 282 -0.05 -19.40 -5.62
CA LEU A 282 1.29 -19.31 -6.22
C LEU A 282 1.81 -17.87 -6.30
N ASN A 283 3.10 -17.72 -6.02
CA ASN A 283 3.86 -16.48 -6.13
C ASN A 283 4.44 -16.28 -7.53
N LEU A 284 4.86 -15.04 -7.82
CA LEU A 284 5.51 -14.69 -9.09
C LEU A 284 6.90 -15.33 -9.28
N LEU A 285 7.52 -15.72 -8.17
CA LEU A 285 8.87 -16.29 -8.14
C LEU A 285 8.88 -17.81 -8.15
N ASP A 286 7.72 -18.46 -8.03
CA ASP A 286 7.64 -19.92 -8.02
C ASP A 286 8.01 -20.48 -9.39
N HIS A 287 8.89 -21.48 -9.41
CA HIS A 287 9.20 -22.25 -10.59
C HIS A 287 7.98 -23.07 -11.01
N GLN A 288 7.53 -22.87 -12.25
CA GLN A 288 6.31 -23.46 -12.76
C GLN A 288 6.28 -24.99 -12.66
N GLU A 289 7.41 -25.65 -12.98
CA GLU A 289 7.54 -27.11 -12.93
C GLU A 289 7.38 -27.64 -11.50
N ASN A 290 8.03 -27.00 -10.52
CA ASN A 290 7.93 -27.36 -9.11
C ASN A 290 6.50 -27.17 -8.57
N ALA A 291 5.83 -26.08 -8.99
CA ALA A 291 4.44 -25.82 -8.59
C ALA A 291 3.48 -26.87 -9.14
N ILE A 292 3.64 -27.28 -10.41
CA ILE A 292 2.84 -28.35 -11.00
C ILE A 292 3.06 -29.68 -10.26
N ALA A 293 4.32 -30.07 -10.04
CA ALA A 293 4.67 -31.30 -9.33
C ALA A 293 4.14 -31.33 -7.89
N PHE A 294 4.19 -30.19 -7.20
CA PHE A 294 3.62 -30.04 -5.87
C PHE A 294 2.10 -30.27 -5.85
N ILE A 295 1.37 -29.63 -6.77
CA ILE A 295 -0.09 -29.79 -6.86
C ILE A 295 -0.46 -31.24 -7.21
N GLN A 296 0.26 -31.87 -8.14
CA GLN A 296 0.06 -33.29 -8.47
C GLN A 296 0.26 -34.18 -7.24
N SER A 297 1.28 -33.92 -6.44
CA SER A 297 1.53 -34.69 -5.21
C SER A 297 0.40 -34.54 -4.18
N LEU A 298 -0.23 -33.36 -4.07
CA LEU A 298 -1.40 -33.16 -3.19
C LEU A 298 -2.62 -33.97 -3.68
N VAL A 299 -2.84 -33.97 -4.99
CA VAL A 299 -3.91 -34.75 -5.62
C VAL A 299 -3.69 -36.25 -5.42
N GLU A 300 -2.48 -36.75 -5.64
CA GLU A 300 -2.11 -38.16 -5.44
C GLU A 300 -2.33 -38.60 -3.98
N ALA A 301 -2.20 -37.67 -3.03
CA ALA A 301 -2.53 -37.88 -1.62
C ALA A 301 -4.05 -37.84 -1.32
N GLY A 302 -4.90 -37.72 -2.34
CA GLY A 302 -6.36 -37.74 -2.28
C GLY A 302 -7.01 -36.42 -1.90
N LEU A 303 -6.32 -35.27 -2.06
CA LEU A 303 -6.85 -33.96 -1.70
C LEU A 303 -7.52 -33.27 -2.89
N MET A 304 -8.61 -32.54 -2.62
CA MET A 304 -9.18 -31.59 -3.56
C MET A 304 -8.36 -30.29 -3.51
N VAL A 305 -7.93 -29.78 -4.66
CA VAL A 305 -7.08 -28.59 -4.76
C VAL A 305 -7.82 -27.46 -5.47
N ARG A 306 -7.72 -26.25 -4.93
CA ARG A 306 -8.11 -25.02 -5.62
C ARG A 306 -6.88 -24.15 -5.86
N LEU A 307 -6.45 -24.08 -7.11
CA LEU A 307 -5.25 -23.35 -7.52
C LEU A 307 -5.57 -21.89 -7.82
N ARG A 308 -4.81 -20.97 -7.23
CA ARG A 308 -4.84 -19.54 -7.49
C ARG A 308 -3.44 -19.02 -7.81
N TRP A 309 -3.29 -18.29 -8.92
CA TRP A 309 -2.02 -17.61 -9.24
C TRP A 309 -2.01 -16.14 -8.82
N HIS A 310 -0.81 -15.56 -8.71
CA HIS A 310 -0.66 -14.13 -8.50
C HIS A 310 -1.25 -13.30 -9.67
N PRO A 311 -1.99 -12.19 -9.44
CA PRO A 311 -2.64 -11.39 -10.49
C PRO A 311 -1.72 -10.91 -11.62
N SER A 312 -0.47 -10.59 -11.26
CA SER A 312 0.58 -10.13 -12.18
C SER A 312 1.29 -11.26 -12.93
N LEU A 313 0.86 -12.53 -12.79
CA LEU A 313 1.45 -13.65 -13.51
C LEU A 313 1.18 -13.48 -15.03
N SER A 314 2.17 -13.84 -15.85
CA SER A 314 2.06 -13.70 -17.31
C SER A 314 1.05 -14.70 -17.89
N GLU A 315 0.36 -14.31 -18.97
CA GLU A 315 -0.60 -15.19 -19.66
C GLU A 315 0.01 -16.49 -20.17
N ARG A 316 1.31 -16.50 -20.47
CA ARG A 316 2.04 -17.70 -20.86
C ARG A 316 2.09 -18.72 -19.72
N HIS A 317 2.43 -18.27 -18.50
CA HIS A 317 2.48 -19.15 -17.34
C HIS A 317 1.07 -19.57 -16.90
N VAL A 318 0.08 -18.67 -16.98
CA VAL A 318 -1.32 -19.02 -16.70
C VAL A 318 -1.79 -20.15 -17.62
N ARG A 319 -1.52 -20.06 -18.93
CA ARG A 319 -1.86 -21.12 -19.89
C ARG A 319 -1.23 -22.46 -19.53
N ALA A 320 0.03 -22.47 -19.11
CA ALA A 320 0.68 -23.72 -18.74
C ALA A 320 0.03 -24.42 -17.53
N TYR A 321 -0.45 -23.66 -16.53
CA TYR A 321 -1.23 -24.24 -15.44
C TYR A 321 -2.60 -24.76 -15.89
N LEU A 322 -3.27 -24.04 -16.80
CA LEU A 322 -4.54 -24.49 -17.37
C LEU A 322 -4.36 -25.80 -18.15
N GLU A 323 -3.34 -25.88 -19.00
CA GLU A 323 -3.00 -27.08 -19.78
C GLU A 323 -2.63 -28.26 -18.88
N ALA A 324 -1.88 -28.02 -17.79
CA ALA A 324 -1.46 -29.07 -16.87
C ALA A 324 -2.62 -29.72 -16.09
N PHE A 325 -3.73 -29.00 -15.89
CA PHE A 325 -4.84 -29.44 -15.04
C PHE A 325 -6.20 -29.48 -15.75
N GLU A 326 -6.25 -29.34 -17.08
CA GLU A 326 -7.50 -29.30 -17.86
C GLU A 326 -8.41 -30.52 -17.64
N ASN A 327 -7.83 -31.71 -17.50
CA ASN A 327 -8.54 -32.97 -17.33
C ASN A 327 -8.46 -33.52 -15.89
N HIS A 328 -8.24 -32.64 -14.90
CA HIS A 328 -8.02 -33.05 -13.52
C HIS A 328 -9.22 -32.72 -12.62
N ASP A 329 -10.15 -33.67 -12.42
CA ASP A 329 -11.40 -33.45 -11.68
C ASP A 329 -11.20 -32.96 -10.22
N GLN A 330 -10.06 -33.30 -9.62
CA GLN A 330 -9.67 -32.87 -8.27
C GLN A 330 -9.06 -31.47 -8.19
N VAL A 331 -8.79 -30.79 -9.32
CA VAL A 331 -8.16 -29.47 -9.36
C VAL A 331 -9.14 -28.45 -9.96
N SER A 332 -9.53 -27.47 -9.14
CA SER A 332 -10.30 -26.31 -9.60
C SER A 332 -9.43 -25.05 -9.68
N ILE A 333 -9.78 -24.14 -10.58
CA ILE A 333 -8.96 -22.96 -10.88
C ILE A 333 -9.64 -21.67 -10.39
N SER A 334 -8.83 -20.78 -9.81
CA SER A 334 -9.20 -19.45 -9.32
C SER A 334 -8.37 -18.38 -10.05
N ASP A 335 -8.97 -17.68 -11.01
CA ASP A 335 -8.30 -16.54 -11.65
C ASP A 335 -8.38 -15.31 -10.74
N ALA A 336 -7.23 -14.84 -10.27
CA ALA A 336 -7.13 -13.69 -9.39
C ALA A 336 -7.57 -12.35 -10.01
N ARG A 337 -7.79 -12.30 -11.33
CA ARG A 337 -8.30 -11.12 -12.03
C ARG A 337 -9.83 -11.03 -12.03
N SER A 338 -10.53 -12.16 -11.92
CA SER A 338 -11.99 -12.24 -11.96
C SER A 338 -12.60 -12.62 -10.60
N GLU A 339 -11.91 -13.45 -9.81
CA GLU A 339 -12.35 -13.90 -8.50
C GLU A 339 -11.64 -13.15 -7.36
N SER A 340 -12.44 -12.58 -6.45
CA SER A 340 -11.92 -11.91 -5.26
C SER A 340 -11.21 -12.89 -4.33
N VAL A 341 -10.26 -12.38 -3.53
CA VAL A 341 -9.56 -13.20 -2.51
C VAL A 341 -10.56 -13.77 -1.50
N SER A 342 -11.58 -12.99 -1.10
CA SER A 342 -12.62 -13.46 -0.19
C SER A 342 -13.44 -14.61 -0.77
N ALA A 343 -13.79 -14.54 -2.07
CA ALA A 343 -14.53 -15.62 -2.73
C ALA A 343 -13.68 -16.90 -2.82
N PHE A 344 -12.40 -16.78 -3.19
CA PHE A 344 -11.47 -17.89 -3.18
C PHE A 344 -11.34 -18.52 -1.79
N LEU A 345 -11.09 -17.71 -0.76
CA LEU A 345 -10.96 -18.18 0.63
C LEU A 345 -12.23 -18.85 1.16
N SER A 346 -13.41 -18.41 0.69
CA SER A 346 -14.68 -19.03 1.07
C SER A 346 -14.90 -20.44 0.56
N SER A 347 -14.11 -20.84 -0.44
CA SER A 347 -14.20 -22.16 -1.08
C SER A 347 -13.09 -23.13 -0.66
N VAL A 348 -12.22 -22.73 0.29
CA VAL A 348 -11.09 -23.54 0.74
C VAL A 348 -11.06 -23.66 2.26
N SER A 349 -10.45 -24.73 2.73
CA SER A 349 -10.40 -25.11 4.14
C SER A 349 -9.07 -24.75 4.80
N CYS A 350 -8.00 -24.94 4.04
CA CYS A 350 -6.69 -24.42 4.35
C CYS A 350 -6.09 -23.76 3.11
N LEU A 351 -5.14 -22.86 3.34
CA LEU A 351 -4.40 -22.17 2.32
C LEU A 351 -2.93 -22.58 2.41
N VAL A 352 -2.33 -22.97 1.30
CA VAL A 352 -0.89 -23.20 1.18
C VAL A 352 -0.30 -22.10 0.30
N ALA A 353 0.72 -21.42 0.82
CA ALA A 353 1.49 -20.42 0.07
C ALA A 353 2.87 -20.21 0.70
N GLY A 354 3.84 -19.75 -0.10
CA GLY A 354 5.13 -19.27 0.42
C GLY A 354 5.03 -17.84 0.98
N ASN A 355 6.02 -17.00 0.68
CA ASN A 355 6.04 -15.58 1.03
C ASN A 355 4.94 -14.76 0.34
N SER A 356 3.74 -14.75 0.91
CA SER A 356 2.57 -14.03 0.40
C SER A 356 1.75 -13.44 1.54
N SER A 357 1.21 -12.24 1.33
CA SER A 357 0.31 -11.61 2.30
C SER A 357 -0.97 -12.42 2.52
N ILE A 358 -1.39 -13.23 1.54
CA ILE A 358 -2.66 -13.99 1.53
C ILE A 358 -2.85 -14.89 2.76
N HIS A 359 -1.78 -15.22 3.49
CA HIS A 359 -1.85 -15.88 4.80
C HIS A 359 -2.62 -15.07 5.84
N LEU A 360 -2.42 -13.74 5.90
CA LEU A 360 -3.18 -12.87 6.78
C LEU A 360 -4.65 -12.82 6.36
N GLU A 361 -4.94 -12.67 5.06
CA GLU A 361 -6.32 -12.74 4.57
C GLU A 361 -6.99 -14.09 4.89
N ALA A 362 -6.26 -15.21 4.80
CA ALA A 362 -6.76 -16.53 5.20
C ALA A 362 -7.09 -16.58 6.70
N ALA A 363 -6.16 -16.15 7.56
CA ALA A 363 -6.39 -16.12 9.00
C ALA A 363 -7.60 -15.24 9.38
N LEU A 364 -7.72 -14.06 8.75
CA LEU A 364 -8.89 -13.17 8.92
C LEU A 364 -10.20 -13.85 8.49
N ALA A 365 -10.18 -14.62 7.40
CA ALA A 365 -11.34 -15.37 6.91
C ALA A 365 -11.68 -16.61 7.75
N GLY A 366 -10.82 -17.00 8.70
CA GLY A 366 -10.94 -18.25 9.44
C GLY A 366 -10.46 -19.47 8.66
N VAL A 367 -9.61 -19.31 7.64
CA VAL A 367 -8.98 -20.36 6.84
C VAL A 367 -7.59 -20.66 7.40
N LYS A 368 -7.22 -21.94 7.55
CA LYS A 368 -5.94 -22.37 8.14
C LYS A 368 -4.78 -22.05 7.19
N PRO A 369 -3.87 -21.11 7.50
CA PRO A 369 -2.75 -20.83 6.63
C PRO A 369 -1.58 -21.76 6.93
N ILE A 370 -1.03 -22.34 5.86
CA ILE A 370 0.08 -23.28 5.83
C ILE A 370 1.20 -22.64 5.01
N TYR A 371 2.28 -22.26 5.68
CA TYR A 371 3.46 -21.73 5.04
C TYR A 371 4.27 -22.86 4.41
N TYR A 372 4.38 -22.86 3.09
CA TYR A 372 5.20 -23.81 2.33
C TYR A 372 5.80 -23.13 1.11
N GLU A 373 7.12 -23.18 1.00
CA GLU A 373 7.85 -22.64 -0.14
C GLU A 373 8.05 -23.70 -1.22
N VAL A 374 7.23 -23.65 -2.27
CA VAL A 374 7.44 -24.46 -3.49
C VAL A 374 8.79 -24.14 -4.14
N THR A 375 9.17 -22.87 -4.10
CA THR A 375 10.48 -22.38 -4.49
C THR A 375 11.08 -21.62 -3.31
N SER A 376 12.30 -22.00 -2.91
CA SER A 376 13.00 -21.40 -1.77
C SER A 376 13.17 -19.90 -1.96
N SER A 377 12.87 -19.12 -0.92
CA SER A 377 13.12 -17.68 -0.88
C SER A 377 14.45 -17.35 -0.19
N ASP A 378 15.10 -16.27 -0.61
CA ASP A 378 16.29 -15.75 0.08
C ASP A 378 15.98 -15.32 1.53
N ILE A 379 14.72 -14.96 1.81
CA ILE A 379 14.26 -14.50 3.11
C ILE A 379 12.98 -15.29 3.47
N PRO A 380 13.10 -16.47 4.10
CA PRO A 380 11.93 -17.22 4.53
C PRO A 380 11.16 -16.45 5.61
N ASP A 381 9.84 -16.66 5.65
CA ASP A 381 8.92 -16.00 6.57
C ASP A 381 9.08 -14.47 6.59
N TYR A 382 9.12 -13.87 5.39
CA TYR A 382 9.36 -12.44 5.18
C TYR A 382 8.42 -11.55 6.01
N TYR A 383 7.16 -11.98 6.17
CA TYR A 383 6.14 -11.26 6.94
C TYR A 383 6.09 -11.66 8.43
N GLY A 384 6.87 -12.67 8.85
CA GLY A 384 6.89 -13.16 10.22
C GLY A 384 5.67 -14.02 10.62
N PHE A 385 4.84 -14.45 9.67
CA PHE A 385 3.58 -15.14 9.95
C PHE A 385 3.80 -16.47 10.67
N VAL A 386 4.84 -17.22 10.31
CA VAL A 386 5.19 -18.46 11.03
C VAL A 386 5.67 -18.12 12.43
N ARG A 387 6.63 -17.20 12.53
CA ARG A 387 7.26 -16.79 13.80
C ARG A 387 6.27 -16.25 14.82
N GLN A 388 5.19 -15.60 14.36
CA GLN A 388 4.14 -15.06 15.22
C GLN A 388 2.97 -16.03 15.43
N GLY A 389 3.07 -17.28 14.95
CA GLY A 389 2.03 -18.29 15.13
C GLY A 389 0.78 -18.09 14.26
N LEU A 390 0.81 -17.17 13.29
CA LEU A 390 -0.30 -16.92 12.39
C LEU A 390 -0.45 -18.08 11.38
N ALA A 391 0.66 -18.63 10.88
CA ALA A 391 0.68 -19.74 9.93
C ALA A 391 1.46 -20.96 10.44
N SER A 392 1.00 -22.15 10.07
CA SER A 392 1.72 -23.41 10.34
C SER A 392 2.78 -23.64 9.27
N GLU A 393 4.03 -23.86 9.65
CA GLU A 393 5.10 -24.16 8.70
C GLU A 393 5.08 -25.63 8.26
N ALA A 394 5.33 -25.87 6.98
CA ALA A 394 5.63 -27.18 6.43
C ALA A 394 6.97 -27.14 5.69
N SER A 395 7.80 -28.16 5.88
CA SER A 395 9.10 -28.31 5.20
C SER A 395 9.06 -29.34 4.06
N SER A 396 7.91 -29.99 3.83
CA SER A 396 7.72 -31.01 2.80
C SER A 396 6.26 -31.13 2.41
N THR A 397 5.99 -31.68 1.22
CA THR A 397 4.63 -32.00 0.76
C THR A 397 3.88 -32.91 1.74
N ASP A 398 4.54 -33.92 2.30
CA ASP A 398 3.91 -34.84 3.27
C ASP A 398 3.43 -34.12 4.53
N GLN A 399 4.20 -33.15 5.01
CA GLN A 399 3.78 -32.30 6.12
C GLN A 399 2.61 -31.40 5.74
N VAL A 400 2.58 -30.85 4.52
CA VAL A 400 1.41 -30.10 4.02
C VAL A 400 0.16 -30.99 4.05
N VAL A 401 0.26 -32.22 3.53
CA VAL A 401 -0.85 -33.19 3.53
C VAL A 401 -1.30 -33.51 4.96
N SER A 402 -0.35 -33.75 5.87
CA SER A 402 -0.65 -34.02 7.28
C SER A 402 -1.37 -32.85 7.96
N ILE A 403 -0.92 -31.61 7.73
CA ILE A 403 -1.51 -30.40 8.32
C ILE A 403 -2.87 -30.10 7.70
N ALA A 404 -3.05 -30.34 6.40
CA ALA A 404 -4.31 -30.12 5.70
C ALA A 404 -5.40 -31.11 6.15
N LYS A 405 -5.02 -32.36 6.44
CA LYS A 405 -5.94 -33.39 6.95
C LYS A 405 -6.24 -33.24 8.45
N SER A 406 -5.42 -32.51 9.20
CA SER A 406 -5.64 -32.29 10.64
C SER A 406 -6.56 -31.11 10.94
N ASP A 407 -7.48 -31.31 11.88
CA ASP A 407 -8.30 -30.25 12.49
C ASP A 407 -9.11 -29.41 11.47
N HIS A 408 -9.55 -30.02 10.36
CA HIS A 408 -10.30 -29.35 9.30
C HIS A 408 -11.57 -28.66 9.82
N ASP A 409 -12.36 -29.36 10.63
CA ASP A 409 -13.64 -28.85 11.14
C ASP A 409 -13.50 -28.00 12.41
N THR A 410 -12.34 -28.07 13.08
CA THR A 410 -12.14 -27.49 14.42
C THR A 410 -11.14 -26.36 14.47
N TYR A 411 -10.40 -26.11 13.37
CA TYR A 411 -9.41 -25.05 13.34
C TYR A 411 -10.04 -23.67 13.56
N LEU A 412 -9.49 -22.96 14.54
CA LEU A 412 -9.72 -21.54 14.75
C LEU A 412 -8.36 -20.84 14.73
N PRO A 413 -8.22 -19.72 13.98
CA PRO A 413 -7.03 -18.88 14.08
C PRO A 413 -6.80 -18.44 15.51
N ASP A 414 -5.54 -18.37 15.94
CA ASP A 414 -5.17 -17.73 17.20
C ASP A 414 -5.53 -16.24 17.15
N PRO A 415 -6.50 -15.77 17.96
CA PRO A 415 -6.92 -14.37 17.95
C PRO A 415 -5.79 -13.38 18.22
N ASP A 416 -4.82 -13.73 19.06
CA ASP A 416 -3.74 -12.82 19.44
C ASP A 416 -2.71 -12.72 18.30
N ALA A 417 -2.40 -13.83 17.64
CA ALA A 417 -1.58 -13.85 16.44
C ALA A 417 -2.21 -13.02 15.31
N VAL A 418 -3.52 -13.14 15.08
CA VAL A 418 -4.20 -12.33 14.07
C VAL A 418 -4.26 -10.86 14.48
N ARG A 419 -4.58 -10.54 15.73
CA ARG A 419 -4.61 -9.15 16.26
C ARG A 419 -3.25 -8.45 16.22
N TYR A 420 -2.17 -9.20 16.26
CA TYR A 420 -0.83 -8.66 16.07
C TYR A 420 -0.66 -7.97 14.70
N TYR A 421 -1.33 -8.50 13.66
CA TYR A 421 -1.33 -7.93 12.31
C TYR A 421 -2.56 -7.07 12.01
N SER A 422 -3.73 -7.42 12.55
CA SER A 422 -5.00 -6.72 12.38
C SER A 422 -5.72 -6.53 13.72
N SER A 423 -5.45 -5.40 14.36
CA SER A 423 -5.87 -5.07 15.73
C SER A 423 -7.38 -5.16 16.02
N THR A 424 -8.23 -4.96 15.02
CA THR A 424 -9.70 -5.01 15.14
C THR A 424 -10.26 -6.43 15.07
N TYR A 425 -9.42 -7.43 14.84
CA TYR A 425 -9.90 -8.80 14.68
C TYR A 425 -10.68 -9.29 15.92
N LEU A 426 -11.90 -9.81 15.71
CA LEU A 426 -12.81 -10.23 16.78
C LEU A 426 -13.12 -9.11 17.80
N THR A 427 -13.14 -7.85 17.37
CA THR A 427 -13.72 -6.74 18.13
C THR A 427 -15.01 -6.25 17.46
N GLU A 428 -15.68 -5.25 18.04
CA GLU A 428 -16.84 -4.62 17.41
C GLU A 428 -16.51 -3.87 16.11
N TRP A 429 -15.22 -3.60 15.87
CA TRP A 429 -14.74 -2.89 14.68
C TRP A 429 -14.24 -3.82 13.57
N ASP A 430 -14.29 -5.13 13.75
CA ASP A 430 -13.89 -6.10 12.71
C ASP A 430 -14.80 -5.96 11.47
N GLY A 431 -14.21 -5.63 10.33
CA GLY A 431 -14.93 -5.32 9.09
C GLY A 431 -15.50 -3.89 9.02
N HIS A 432 -15.33 -3.11 10.10
CA HIS A 432 -15.76 -1.73 10.26
C HIS A 432 -14.58 -0.77 10.46
N GLU A 433 -13.38 -1.17 10.02
CA GLU A 433 -12.13 -0.42 10.21
C GLU A 433 -12.19 1.00 9.60
N GLY A 434 -12.87 1.14 8.47
CA GLY A 434 -13.04 2.43 7.82
C GLY A 434 -13.86 3.42 8.66
N GLU A 435 -14.87 2.91 9.35
CA GLU A 435 -15.76 3.67 10.22
C GLU A 435 -15.04 4.05 11.52
N LEU A 436 -14.24 3.13 12.08
CA LEU A 436 -13.35 3.41 13.21
C LEU A 436 -12.41 4.58 12.91
N VAL A 437 -11.74 4.55 11.76
CA VAL A 437 -10.83 5.66 11.37
C VAL A 437 -11.60 6.98 11.23
N ALA A 438 -12.80 6.95 10.63
CA ALA A 438 -13.62 8.15 10.49
C ALA A 438 -14.02 8.72 11.85
N ASP A 439 -14.47 7.88 12.80
CA ASP A 439 -14.81 8.30 14.16
C ASP A 439 -13.63 8.98 14.86
N VAL A 440 -12.44 8.37 14.81
CA VAL A 440 -11.22 8.95 15.40
C VAL A 440 -10.87 10.30 14.76
N LEU A 441 -10.96 10.42 13.43
CA LEU A 441 -10.71 11.67 12.71
C LEU A 441 -11.69 12.78 13.10
N MET A 442 -12.98 12.45 13.28
CA MET A 442 -13.97 13.43 13.72
C MET A 442 -13.75 13.89 15.15
N ARG A 443 -13.30 13.00 16.04
CA ARG A 443 -12.94 13.36 17.42
C ARG A 443 -11.72 14.28 17.44
N LEU A 444 -10.70 13.97 16.63
CA LEU A 444 -9.51 14.80 16.44
C LEU A 444 -9.85 16.22 15.98
N GLU A 445 -10.73 16.36 14.97
CA GLU A 445 -11.20 17.66 14.46
C GLU A 445 -11.95 18.46 15.54
N SER A 446 -12.72 17.78 16.39
CA SER A 446 -13.49 18.43 17.48
C SER A 446 -12.70 18.71 18.75
N GLU A 447 -11.38 18.45 18.77
CA GLU A 447 -10.50 18.51 19.95
C GLU A 447 -11.03 17.71 21.16
N GLN A 448 -11.84 16.68 20.92
CA GLN A 448 -12.38 15.83 21.97
C GLN A 448 -11.32 14.82 22.44
N SER A 449 -11.34 14.47 23.73
CA SER A 449 -10.44 13.44 24.27
C SER A 449 -10.68 12.11 23.57
N ILE A 450 -9.61 11.53 23.00
CA ILE A 450 -9.64 10.22 22.38
C ILE A 450 -9.58 9.15 23.47
N GLN A 451 -10.68 8.98 24.21
CA GLN A 451 -10.90 7.76 24.99
C GLN A 451 -11.66 6.80 24.09
N CYS A 452 -10.92 6.04 23.26
CA CYS A 452 -11.51 4.93 22.53
C CYS A 452 -10.96 3.63 23.14
N PRO A 453 -11.80 2.79 23.78
CA PRO A 453 -11.35 1.63 24.57
C PRO A 453 -10.51 0.60 23.82
N GLN A 454 -10.46 0.68 22.49
CA GLN A 454 -9.82 -0.32 21.62
C GLN A 454 -8.74 0.28 20.71
N THR A 455 -8.58 1.61 20.67
CA THR A 455 -7.47 2.22 19.94
C THR A 455 -6.30 2.33 20.91
N ARG A 456 -5.42 1.32 20.89
CA ARG A 456 -4.12 1.49 21.57
C ARG A 456 -3.43 2.68 20.94
N ILE A 457 -3.21 3.72 21.73
CA ILE A 457 -2.50 4.91 21.28
C ILE A 457 -1.03 4.66 21.52
N GLY A 458 -0.28 4.47 20.43
CA GLY A 458 1.18 4.48 20.49
C GLY A 458 1.65 5.90 20.22
N LYS A 459 2.42 6.51 21.13
CA LYS A 459 3.19 7.71 20.78
C LYS A 459 4.48 7.31 20.09
N TYR A 460 4.68 7.82 18.89
CA TYR A 460 5.88 7.65 18.11
C TYR A 460 6.72 8.92 18.21
N LEU A 461 7.67 8.93 19.15
CA LEU A 461 8.59 10.05 19.33
C LEU A 461 9.80 9.88 18.42
N SER A 462 10.28 10.98 17.85
CA SER A 462 11.44 11.09 16.95
C SER A 462 12.78 10.63 17.54
N ASP A 463 12.77 10.23 18.81
CA ASP A 463 13.95 10.04 19.66
C ASP A 463 14.19 8.56 19.97
N GLY A 464 13.39 7.66 19.37
CA GLY A 464 13.42 6.22 19.64
C GLY A 464 12.90 5.82 21.04
N LYS A 465 12.41 6.76 21.85
CA LYS A 465 11.77 6.50 23.14
C LYS A 465 10.25 6.46 23.00
N ILE A 466 9.62 5.42 23.54
CA ILE A 466 8.17 5.24 23.53
C ILE A 466 7.60 5.77 24.84
N VAL A 467 6.49 6.51 24.77
CA VAL A 467 5.66 6.84 25.94
C VAL A 467 4.29 6.22 25.72
N GLY A 468 4.04 5.08 26.38
CA GLY A 468 2.73 4.43 26.47
C GLY A 468 2.30 3.61 25.25
N LEU A 469 2.00 2.34 25.49
CA LEU A 469 0.87 1.66 24.83
C LEU A 469 -0.22 1.71 25.90
N GLU A 470 -1.12 2.69 25.84
CA GLU A 470 -2.33 2.68 26.68
C GLU A 470 -3.42 1.84 26.04
#